data_AF-A0A2V6RB07-F1
#
_entry.id   AF-A0A2V6RB07-F1
#
_cell.length_a   1.000
_cell.length_b   1.000
_cell.length_c   1.000
_cell.angle_alpha   90.00
_cell.angle_beta   90.00
_cell.angle_gamma   90.00
#
_symmetry.space_group_name_H-M   'P 1'
#
loop_
_entity.id
_entity.type
_entity.pdbx_description
1 polymer ?
#
loop_
_entity_poly.entity_id
_entity_poly.type
_entity_poly.pdbx_seq_one_letter_code
_entity_poly.pdbx_strand_id
1 'polypeptide(L)'
;MSVTSVAEKWVDEAAALTRPSTVVWCDGSQPEYDALVEAMLRDGTLLPLNPRTYPHCYLHRSHPQDVARTEQLTFICTREREDAGPTNNWMAPAEAKAKAGALFRGSMRGRTMYAIPYLMGPAGSPMSRVGLMVTDSAYVVASMHIMTRVGRTAIQHMRGDDDFVAGLHSLGDLSPERRLILHFPEEKLIWSVGSGYGGNALLGKKCHALRIASSQARREGWLAEHMLIIGVEDPEGRVTYLAGAMPSASGKTNLAMVVSHLPGWRAWTLGDDIAWMWVDAQGQLRAINPERGFFGVAPNTSPTTNPNGATMVRANTIFTNVALTPAGEPWWEGLTGEAPAGL
;
A
#
# COMPACT_ATOMS: atom_id res chain seq x y z
N MET A 1 22.95 -6.26 29.53
CA MET A 1 21.81 -7.19 29.43
C MET A 1 20.95 -6.72 28.28
N SER A 2 20.88 -7.53 27.22
CA SER A 2 20.14 -7.25 25.99
C SER A 2 18.66 -7.19 26.28
N VAL A 3 18.11 -5.98 26.45
CA VAL A 3 16.66 -5.79 26.37
C VAL A 3 16.36 -5.48 24.91
N THR A 4 16.06 -6.54 24.15
CA THR A 4 15.56 -6.45 22.78
C THR A 4 14.29 -5.61 22.78
N SER A 5 14.21 -4.61 21.89
CA SER A 5 13.05 -3.70 21.79
C SER A 5 11.77 -4.49 21.45
N VAL A 6 10.58 -3.94 21.78
CA VAL A 6 9.28 -4.59 21.48
C VAL A 6 9.13 -4.92 20.00
N ALA A 7 9.62 -4.04 19.13
CA ALA A 7 9.68 -4.23 17.68
C ALA A 7 10.53 -5.45 17.28
N GLU A 8 11.76 -5.55 17.80
CA GLU A 8 12.65 -6.68 17.52
C GLU A 8 12.06 -8.00 18.05
N LYS A 9 11.48 -7.99 19.25
CA LYS A 9 10.80 -9.18 19.81
C LYS A 9 9.66 -9.65 18.92
N TRP A 10 8.86 -8.72 18.39
CA TRP A 10 7.79 -9.06 17.46
C TRP A 10 8.33 -9.66 16.15
N VAL A 11 9.43 -9.12 15.60
CA VAL A 11 10.10 -9.70 14.42
C VAL A 11 10.63 -11.11 14.73
N ASP A 12 11.21 -11.32 15.90
CA ASP A 12 11.71 -12.64 16.33
C ASP A 12 10.57 -13.66 16.48
N GLU A 13 9.43 -13.26 17.04
CA GLU A 13 8.23 -14.10 17.14
C GLU A 13 7.68 -14.45 15.76
N ALA A 14 7.64 -13.49 14.84
CA ALA A 14 7.25 -13.73 13.45
C ALA A 14 8.21 -14.70 12.76
N ALA A 15 9.53 -14.51 12.92
CA ALA A 15 10.56 -15.39 12.37
C ALA A 15 10.45 -16.82 12.93
N ALA A 16 10.18 -16.96 14.24
CA ALA A 16 10.01 -18.26 14.87
C ALA A 16 8.82 -19.04 14.30
N LEU A 17 7.73 -18.33 13.99
CA LEU A 17 6.54 -18.90 13.35
C LEU A 17 6.83 -19.29 11.89
N THR A 18 7.39 -18.38 11.10
CA THR A 18 7.51 -18.53 9.64
C THR A 18 8.77 -19.25 9.17
N ARG A 19 9.79 -19.36 10.02
CA ARG A 19 11.07 -20.04 9.79
C ARG A 19 11.81 -19.58 8.51
N PRO A 20 12.13 -18.28 8.36
CA PRO A 20 12.90 -17.80 7.23
C PRO A 20 14.35 -18.27 7.28
N SER A 21 15.05 -18.26 6.15
CA SER A 21 16.49 -18.55 6.11
C SER A 21 17.32 -17.39 6.66
N THR A 22 16.83 -16.17 6.51
CA THR A 22 17.51 -14.94 6.95
C THR A 22 16.46 -13.86 7.23
N VAL A 23 16.74 -13.00 8.20
CA VAL A 23 15.95 -11.80 8.49
C VAL A 23 16.75 -10.58 8.05
N VAL A 24 16.13 -9.70 7.27
CA VAL A 24 16.72 -8.45 6.78
C VAL A 24 15.85 -7.29 7.24
N TRP A 25 16.45 -6.31 7.92
CA TRP A 25 15.75 -5.07 8.29
C TRP A 25 15.88 -4.05 7.17
N CYS A 26 14.74 -3.55 6.70
CA CYS A 26 14.71 -2.57 5.63
C CYS A 26 15.04 -1.17 6.17
N ASP A 27 16.07 -0.54 5.59
CA ASP A 27 16.55 0.78 6.01
C ASP A 27 15.90 1.94 5.25
N GLY A 28 15.20 1.66 4.15
CA GLY A 28 14.47 2.65 3.35
C GLY A 28 15.37 3.46 2.41
N SER A 29 16.63 3.05 2.22
CA SER A 29 17.61 3.77 1.40
C SER A 29 17.48 3.44 -0.09
N GLN A 30 17.98 4.35 -0.94
CA GLN A 30 18.05 4.10 -2.39
C GLN A 30 18.93 2.88 -2.73
N PRO A 31 20.13 2.68 -2.12
CA PRO A 31 20.92 1.47 -2.38
C PRO A 31 20.20 0.17 -2.03
N GLU A 32 19.41 0.14 -0.95
CA GLU A 32 18.56 -1.02 -0.64
C GLU A 32 17.53 -1.27 -1.75
N TYR A 33 16.82 -0.22 -2.18
CA TYR A 33 15.83 -0.33 -3.25
C TYR A 33 16.45 -0.84 -4.56
N ASP A 34 17.60 -0.27 -4.96
CA ASP A 34 18.31 -0.66 -6.17
C ASP A 34 18.77 -2.12 -6.10
N ALA A 35 19.31 -2.57 -4.96
CA ALA A 35 19.72 -3.95 -4.76
C ALA A 35 18.55 -4.95 -4.84
N LEU A 36 17.38 -4.58 -4.31
CA LEU A 36 16.16 -5.37 -4.42
C LEU A 36 15.69 -5.49 -5.88
N VAL A 37 15.68 -4.37 -6.60
CA VAL A 37 15.32 -4.32 -8.02
C VAL A 37 16.27 -5.18 -8.85
N GLU A 38 17.58 -5.04 -8.66
CA GLU A 38 18.57 -5.84 -9.36
C GLU A 38 18.40 -7.34 -9.11
N ALA A 39 18.14 -7.73 -7.86
CA ALA A 39 17.87 -9.13 -7.52
C ALA A 39 16.63 -9.66 -8.24
N MET A 40 15.54 -8.89 -8.26
CA MET A 40 14.30 -9.26 -8.94
C MET A 40 14.42 -9.26 -10.47
N LEU A 41 15.29 -8.43 -11.05
CA LEU A 41 15.62 -8.50 -12.48
C LEU A 41 16.42 -9.76 -12.82
N ARG A 42 17.32 -10.20 -11.92
CA ARG A 42 18.11 -11.43 -12.11
C ARG A 42 17.26 -12.69 -12.01
N ASP A 43 16.29 -12.74 -11.10
CA ASP A 43 15.43 -13.91 -10.90
C ASP A 43 14.15 -13.91 -11.75
N GLY A 44 13.88 -12.82 -12.47
CA GLY A 44 12.73 -12.67 -13.36
C GLY A 44 11.42 -12.24 -12.69
N THR A 45 11.44 -11.94 -11.38
CA THR A 45 10.30 -11.34 -10.67
C THR A 45 9.91 -10.00 -11.27
N LEU A 46 10.91 -9.21 -11.69
CA LEU A 46 10.73 -7.99 -12.47
C LEU A 46 11.28 -8.19 -13.88
N LEU A 47 10.58 -7.62 -14.85
CA LEU A 47 11.03 -7.50 -16.23
C LEU A 47 11.45 -6.05 -16.49
N PRO A 48 12.59 -5.82 -17.17
CA PRO A 48 13.00 -4.47 -17.52
C PRO A 48 12.07 -3.87 -18.57
N LEU A 49 11.83 -2.56 -18.48
CA LEU A 49 11.20 -1.78 -19.54
C LEU A 49 12.24 -1.00 -20.34
N ASN A 50 11.83 -0.43 -21.47
CA ASN A 50 12.70 0.39 -22.31
C ASN A 50 13.18 1.64 -21.53
N PRO A 51 14.47 1.75 -21.17
CA PRO A 51 14.94 2.79 -20.28
C PRO A 51 14.98 4.18 -20.94
N ARG A 52 14.87 4.25 -22.27
CA ARG A 52 14.82 5.54 -22.99
C ARG A 52 13.45 6.20 -22.90
N THR A 53 12.39 5.41 -22.84
CA THR A 53 11.00 5.90 -22.79
C THR A 53 10.36 5.75 -21.42
N TYR A 54 10.82 4.77 -20.62
CA TYR A 54 10.39 4.47 -19.26
C TYR A 54 11.59 4.24 -18.31
N PRO A 55 12.40 5.28 -18.02
CA PRO A 55 13.57 5.15 -17.14
C PRO A 55 13.18 4.71 -15.72
N HIS A 56 13.95 3.77 -15.18
CA HIS A 56 13.73 3.18 -13.84
C HIS A 56 12.33 2.60 -13.64
N CYS A 57 11.68 2.14 -14.72
CA CYS A 57 10.42 1.44 -14.65
C CYS A 57 10.59 -0.06 -14.91
N TYR A 58 9.70 -0.85 -14.30
CA TYR A 58 9.73 -2.30 -14.34
C TYR A 58 8.34 -2.87 -14.52
N LEU A 59 8.25 -4.08 -15.07
CA LEU A 59 7.00 -4.85 -15.18
C LEU A 59 7.06 -6.06 -14.26
N HIS A 60 6.11 -6.15 -13.34
CA HIS A 60 5.82 -7.35 -12.55
C HIS A 60 4.62 -8.10 -13.16
N ARG A 61 4.72 -9.42 -13.26
CA ARG A 61 3.59 -10.29 -13.66
C ARG A 61 3.23 -11.19 -12.48
N SER A 62 2.05 -10.97 -11.91
CA SER A 62 1.60 -11.79 -10.78
C SER A 62 1.14 -13.16 -11.22
N HIS A 63 0.99 -14.07 -10.25
CA HIS A 63 0.38 -15.36 -10.51
C HIS A 63 -1.07 -15.18 -11.00
N PRO A 64 -1.57 -15.92 -12.01
CA PRO A 64 -2.91 -15.70 -12.58
C PRO A 64 -4.07 -15.84 -11.58
N GLN A 65 -3.85 -16.59 -10.50
CA GLN A 65 -4.83 -16.76 -9.42
C GLN A 65 -4.74 -15.66 -8.33
N ASP A 66 -3.84 -14.69 -8.51
CA ASP A 66 -3.56 -13.61 -7.56
C ASP A 66 -3.44 -12.27 -8.29
N VAL A 67 -4.57 -11.79 -8.81
CA VAL A 67 -4.67 -10.60 -9.68
C VAL A 67 -5.59 -9.51 -9.13
N ALA A 68 -6.21 -9.74 -7.97
CA ALA A 68 -7.17 -8.81 -7.38
C ALA A 68 -7.25 -8.96 -5.85
N ARG A 69 -7.92 -8.01 -5.21
CA ARG A 69 -8.29 -8.13 -3.79
C ARG A 69 -9.32 -9.25 -3.63
N THR A 70 -9.18 -10.01 -2.54
CA THR A 70 -10.01 -11.19 -2.29
C THR A 70 -10.97 -10.91 -1.14
N GLU A 71 -12.07 -10.19 -1.44
CA GLU A 71 -12.98 -9.64 -0.43
C GLU A 71 -13.60 -10.71 0.47
N GLN A 72 -14.00 -11.84 -0.11
CA GLN A 72 -14.55 -13.00 0.60
C GLN A 72 -13.55 -13.69 1.54
N LEU A 73 -12.26 -13.42 1.39
CA LEU A 73 -11.18 -13.92 2.26
C LEU A 73 -10.58 -12.81 3.14
N THR A 74 -11.23 -11.65 3.19
CA THR A 74 -10.84 -10.51 4.01
C THR A 74 -11.75 -10.39 5.21
N PHE A 75 -11.19 -10.42 6.42
CA PHE A 75 -11.95 -10.45 7.67
C PHE A 75 -11.54 -9.34 8.64
N ILE A 76 -12.52 -8.87 9.41
CA ILE A 76 -12.36 -8.04 10.60
C ILE A 76 -12.59 -8.94 11.82
N CYS A 77 -11.54 -9.16 12.59
CA CYS A 77 -11.51 -10.09 13.73
C CYS A 77 -11.55 -9.29 15.03
N THR A 78 -12.71 -8.72 15.34
CA THR A 78 -13.00 -8.09 16.63
C THR A 78 -13.44 -9.14 17.65
N ARG A 79 -13.33 -8.83 18.95
CA ARG A 79 -13.79 -9.74 20.02
C ARG A 79 -15.29 -10.04 19.89
N GLU A 80 -16.11 -9.00 19.79
CA GLU A 80 -17.54 -9.12 19.55
C GLU A 80 -17.83 -9.05 18.04
N ARG A 81 -18.78 -9.86 17.56
CA ARG A 81 -19.13 -9.91 16.13
C ARG A 81 -19.78 -8.60 15.67
N GLU A 82 -20.54 -7.99 16.56
CA GLU A 82 -21.30 -6.77 16.33
C GLU A 82 -20.39 -5.58 16.06
N ASP A 83 -19.18 -5.57 16.62
CA ASP A 83 -18.18 -4.51 16.40
C ASP A 83 -17.58 -4.52 14.98
N ALA A 84 -17.60 -5.68 14.29
CA ALA A 84 -17.28 -5.73 12.87
C ALA A 84 -18.43 -5.18 12.01
N GLY A 85 -19.68 -5.32 12.48
CA GLY A 85 -20.86 -4.78 11.80
C GLY A 85 -21.25 -5.54 10.53
N PRO A 86 -22.34 -5.11 9.86
CA PRO A 86 -22.98 -5.87 8.78
C PRO A 86 -22.25 -5.79 7.43
N THR A 87 -21.28 -4.89 7.28
CA THR A 87 -20.53 -4.68 6.03
C THR A 87 -19.22 -5.47 5.97
N ASN A 88 -18.85 -6.17 7.04
CA ASN A 88 -17.59 -6.88 7.16
C ASN A 88 -17.80 -8.39 7.31
N ASN A 89 -16.91 -9.18 6.71
CA ASN A 89 -16.78 -10.58 7.11
C ASN A 89 -16.12 -10.63 8.48
N TRP A 90 -16.72 -11.37 9.40
CA TRP A 90 -16.19 -11.56 10.74
C TRP A 90 -15.71 -13.00 10.94
N MET A 91 -14.62 -13.14 11.68
CA MET A 91 -14.12 -14.41 12.19
C MET A 91 -13.64 -14.19 13.62
N ALA A 92 -13.94 -15.13 14.53
CA ALA A 92 -13.49 -15.03 15.91
C ALA A 92 -11.95 -14.92 15.95
N PRO A 93 -11.35 -14.01 16.75
CA PRO A 93 -9.90 -13.79 16.73
C PRO A 93 -9.07 -15.06 16.97
N ALA A 94 -9.51 -15.91 17.91
CA ALA A 94 -8.85 -17.17 18.20
C ALA A 94 -8.90 -18.16 17.02
N GLU A 95 -10.06 -18.26 16.35
CA GLU A 95 -10.23 -19.08 15.16
C GLU A 95 -9.35 -18.58 14.00
N ALA A 96 -9.35 -17.26 13.78
CA ALA A 96 -8.56 -16.61 12.75
C ALA A 96 -7.07 -16.85 12.94
N LYS A 97 -6.57 -16.68 14.18
CA LYS A 97 -5.18 -16.95 14.54
C LYS A 97 -4.81 -18.43 14.40
N ALA A 98 -5.70 -19.34 14.77
CA ALA A 98 -5.46 -20.77 14.60
C ALA A 98 -5.35 -21.16 13.11
N LYS A 99 -6.30 -20.69 12.28
CA LYS A 99 -6.33 -20.94 10.82
C LYS A 99 -5.10 -20.36 10.12
N ALA A 100 -4.86 -19.06 10.26
CA ALA A 100 -3.72 -18.41 9.61
C ALA A 100 -2.39 -18.85 10.20
N GLY A 101 -2.30 -19.09 11.51
CA GLY A 101 -1.08 -19.59 12.15
C GLY A 101 -0.65 -20.97 11.62
N ALA A 102 -1.61 -21.82 11.23
CA ALA A 102 -1.30 -23.08 10.54
C ALA A 102 -0.68 -22.84 9.15
N LEU A 103 -1.15 -21.82 8.42
CA LEU A 103 -0.63 -21.46 7.10
C LEU A 103 0.76 -20.77 7.18
N PHE A 104 0.99 -19.95 8.21
CA PHE A 104 2.27 -19.28 8.41
C PHE A 104 3.38 -20.21 8.89
N ARG A 105 3.04 -21.34 9.52
CA ARG A 105 4.02 -22.20 10.18
C ARG A 105 5.04 -22.74 9.17
N GLY A 106 6.25 -22.18 9.20
CA GLY A 106 7.30 -22.54 8.24
C GLY A 106 7.06 -22.05 6.80
N SER A 107 6.17 -21.08 6.57
CA SER A 107 5.83 -20.60 5.23
C SER A 107 6.98 -19.90 4.51
N MET A 108 7.97 -19.40 5.26
CA MET A 108 9.12 -18.67 4.73
C MET A 108 10.39 -19.53 4.63
N ARG A 109 10.30 -20.86 4.80
CA ARG A 109 11.48 -21.73 4.68
C ARG A 109 12.18 -21.54 3.34
N GLY A 110 13.49 -21.27 3.41
CA GLY A 110 14.32 -21.01 2.22
C GLY A 110 14.13 -19.62 1.60
N ARG A 111 13.35 -18.74 2.23
CA ARG A 111 13.13 -17.35 1.81
C ARG A 111 13.70 -16.38 2.85
N THR A 112 14.10 -15.20 2.37
CA THR A 112 14.40 -14.06 3.24
C THR A 112 13.10 -13.50 3.80
N MET A 113 13.08 -13.18 5.09
CA MET A 113 12.04 -12.35 5.70
C MET A 113 12.56 -10.92 5.82
N TYR A 114 11.86 -9.99 5.18
CA TYR A 114 12.14 -8.55 5.25
C TYR A 114 11.28 -7.92 6.33
N ALA A 115 11.89 -7.29 7.33
CA ALA A 115 11.22 -6.44 8.31
C ALA A 115 11.20 -5.00 7.80
N ILE A 116 10.01 -4.45 7.56
CA ILE A 116 9.76 -3.15 6.96
C ILE A 116 9.10 -2.23 7.99
N PRO A 117 9.87 -1.39 8.70
CA PRO A 117 9.31 -0.23 9.37
C PRO A 117 8.80 0.75 8.31
N TYR A 118 7.59 1.28 8.46
CA TYR A 118 7.04 2.29 7.55
C TYR A 118 6.22 3.34 8.26
N LEU A 119 6.28 4.58 7.78
CA LEU A 119 5.49 5.70 8.27
C LEU A 119 4.34 5.99 7.31
N MET A 120 3.12 5.96 7.84
CA MET A 120 1.91 6.47 7.20
C MET A 120 1.77 7.94 7.53
N GLY A 121 1.76 8.79 6.51
CA GLY A 121 1.67 10.25 6.62
C GLY A 121 3.02 10.97 6.55
N PRO A 122 3.00 12.32 6.48
CA PRO A 122 4.22 13.13 6.45
C PRO A 122 5.05 12.99 7.73
N ALA A 123 6.38 12.95 7.61
CA ALA A 123 7.27 13.06 8.76
C ALA A 123 6.98 14.37 9.52
N GLY A 124 6.99 14.31 10.84
CA GLY A 124 6.69 15.42 11.75
C GLY A 124 5.19 15.71 11.95
N SER A 125 4.30 15.08 11.18
CA SER A 125 2.86 15.26 11.39
C SER A 125 2.37 14.53 12.66
N PRO A 126 1.57 15.18 13.52
CA PRO A 126 0.93 14.50 14.67
C PRO A 126 -0.11 13.46 14.24
N MET A 127 -0.50 13.45 12.96
CA MET A 127 -1.39 12.44 12.40
C MET A 127 -0.66 11.21 11.86
N SER A 128 0.66 11.24 11.74
CA SER A 128 1.38 10.10 11.23
C SER A 128 1.30 8.90 12.17
N ARG A 129 1.26 7.70 11.60
CA ARG A 129 1.21 6.42 12.32
C ARG A 129 2.29 5.50 11.79
N VAL A 130 2.95 4.79 12.70
CA VAL A 130 3.99 3.83 12.34
C VAL A 130 3.37 2.46 12.14
N GLY A 131 3.84 1.74 11.13
CA GLY A 131 3.65 0.31 11.03
C GLY A 131 4.99 -0.40 10.95
N LEU A 132 4.98 -1.67 11.36
CA LEU A 132 6.11 -2.57 11.21
C LEU A 132 5.55 -3.87 10.64
N MET A 133 5.88 -4.15 9.38
CA MET A 133 5.44 -5.38 8.72
C MET A 133 6.61 -6.28 8.34
N VAL A 134 6.41 -7.59 8.35
CA VAL A 134 7.34 -8.57 7.79
C VAL A 134 6.75 -9.21 6.54
N THR A 135 7.61 -9.52 5.57
CA THR A 135 7.21 -10.15 4.30
C THR A 135 8.33 -11.03 3.75
N ASP A 136 7.99 -12.06 2.98
CA ASP A 136 8.93 -12.87 2.20
C ASP A 136 8.97 -12.50 0.71
N SER A 137 8.43 -11.34 0.35
CA SER A 137 8.36 -10.83 -1.02
C SER A 137 9.16 -9.54 -1.19
N ALA A 138 10.23 -9.59 -1.98
CA ALA A 138 11.01 -8.42 -2.37
C ALA A 138 10.17 -7.39 -3.17
N TYR A 139 9.23 -7.87 -4.00
CA TYR A 139 8.29 -7.00 -4.73
C TYR A 139 7.43 -6.16 -3.77
N VAL A 140 6.96 -6.76 -2.66
CA VAL A 140 6.23 -6.03 -1.61
C VAL A 140 7.12 -4.97 -0.96
N VAL A 141 8.39 -5.28 -0.68
CA VAL A 141 9.35 -4.30 -0.12
C VAL A 141 9.51 -3.11 -1.08
N ALA A 142 9.84 -3.36 -2.35
CA ALA A 142 10.02 -2.32 -3.36
C ALA A 142 8.74 -1.47 -3.56
N SER A 143 7.57 -2.10 -3.54
CA SER A 143 6.30 -1.38 -3.61
C SER A 143 6.03 -0.53 -2.36
N MET A 144 6.40 -1.00 -1.17
CA MET A 144 6.27 -0.23 0.07
C MET A 144 7.21 0.99 0.11
N HIS A 145 8.39 0.91 -0.51
CA HIS A 145 9.29 2.06 -0.70
C HIS A 145 8.62 3.21 -1.49
N ILE A 146 7.80 2.87 -2.49
CA ILE A 146 7.01 3.83 -3.27
C ILE A 146 5.82 4.34 -2.46
N MET A 147 5.05 3.41 -1.87
CA MET A 147 3.74 3.71 -1.26
C MET A 147 3.83 4.33 0.13
N THR A 148 4.96 4.18 0.83
CA THR A 148 5.15 4.63 2.21
C THR A 148 6.56 5.21 2.42
N ARG A 149 6.84 5.69 3.63
CA ARG A 149 8.17 6.15 4.04
C ARG A 149 8.84 5.05 4.87
N VAL A 150 9.68 4.25 4.24
CA VAL A 150 10.29 3.04 4.83
C VAL A 150 11.52 3.38 5.68
N GLY A 151 11.77 2.54 6.69
CA GLY A 151 13.04 2.47 7.40
C GLY A 151 13.17 3.43 8.58
N ARG A 152 14.34 4.03 8.74
CA ARG A 152 14.71 4.80 9.94
C ARG A 152 13.73 5.94 10.26
N THR A 153 13.17 6.58 9.23
CA THR A 153 12.18 7.64 9.40
C THR A 153 10.94 7.15 10.16
N ALA A 154 10.50 5.91 9.96
CA ALA A 154 9.36 5.34 10.66
C ALA A 154 9.67 5.11 12.14
N ILE A 155 10.80 4.47 12.44
CA ILE A 155 11.23 4.19 13.81
C ILE A 155 11.36 5.48 14.63
N GLN A 156 11.90 6.55 14.03
CA GLN A 156 12.04 7.86 14.70
C GLN A 156 10.71 8.54 15.04
N HIS A 157 9.59 8.09 14.45
CA HIS A 157 8.26 8.67 14.67
C HIS A 157 7.35 7.79 15.54
N MET A 158 7.87 6.69 16.09
CA MET A 158 7.17 5.93 17.12
C MET A 158 7.02 6.79 18.39
N ARG A 159 5.82 6.82 18.99
CA ARG A 159 5.56 7.59 20.22
C ARG A 159 5.94 6.84 21.50
N GLY A 160 6.24 5.55 21.36
CA GLY A 160 6.69 4.62 22.39
C GLY A 160 7.12 3.32 21.73
N ASP A 161 7.77 2.42 22.49
CA ASP A 161 8.37 1.19 21.95
C ASP A 161 7.34 0.24 21.29
N ASP A 162 6.08 0.33 21.69
CA ASP A 162 4.94 -0.47 21.19
C ASP A 162 4.01 0.30 20.24
N ASP A 163 4.35 1.55 19.88
CA ASP A 163 3.50 2.40 19.04
C ASP A 163 3.68 2.10 17.55
N PHE A 164 3.24 0.91 17.13
CA PHE A 164 3.18 0.54 15.73
C PHE A 164 2.01 -0.40 15.44
N VAL A 165 1.54 -0.39 14.18
CA VAL A 165 0.66 -1.44 13.65
C VAL A 165 1.52 -2.59 13.13
N ALA A 166 1.39 -3.75 13.77
CA ALA A 166 2.11 -4.96 13.41
C ALA A 166 1.51 -5.63 12.16
N GLY A 167 2.36 -6.11 11.26
CA GLY A 167 1.95 -6.76 10.01
C GLY A 167 2.71 -8.05 9.71
N LEU A 168 2.04 -9.19 9.60
CA LEU A 168 2.67 -10.44 9.14
C LEU A 168 2.16 -10.78 7.75
N HIS A 169 3.05 -10.77 6.76
CA HIS A 169 2.74 -11.14 5.39
C HIS A 169 3.60 -12.32 4.91
N SER A 170 3.01 -13.27 4.18
CA SER A 170 3.77 -14.30 3.43
C SER A 170 3.05 -14.66 2.15
N LEU A 171 3.79 -14.84 1.05
CA LEU A 171 3.25 -15.37 -0.20
C LEU A 171 2.64 -16.76 -0.01
N GLY A 172 3.15 -17.53 0.95
CA GLY A 172 2.80 -18.94 1.14
C GLY A 172 3.07 -19.70 -0.16
N ASP A 173 2.06 -20.40 -0.65
CA ASP A 173 2.07 -21.07 -1.96
C ASP A 173 1.10 -20.47 -2.97
N LEU A 174 0.56 -19.27 -2.68
CA LEU A 174 -0.36 -18.52 -3.53
C LEU A 174 -1.68 -19.23 -3.88
N SER A 175 -1.98 -20.36 -3.23
CA SER A 175 -3.24 -21.10 -3.38
C SER A 175 -4.42 -20.23 -2.93
N PRO A 176 -5.42 -19.99 -3.81
CA PRO A 176 -6.61 -19.23 -3.46
C PRO A 176 -7.39 -19.83 -2.28
N GLU A 177 -7.33 -21.15 -2.11
CA GLU A 177 -7.97 -21.89 -1.03
C GLU A 177 -7.30 -21.69 0.33
N ARG A 178 -6.05 -21.21 0.32
CA ARG A 178 -5.21 -20.99 1.50
C ARG A 178 -4.75 -19.55 1.59
N ARG A 179 -5.68 -18.64 1.29
CA ARG A 179 -5.49 -17.20 1.35
C ARG A 179 -6.36 -16.59 2.45
N LEU A 180 -5.77 -15.71 3.27
CA LEU A 180 -6.48 -15.00 4.33
C LEU A 180 -5.90 -13.60 4.48
N ILE A 181 -6.77 -12.59 4.62
CA ILE A 181 -6.39 -11.22 4.96
C ILE A 181 -7.17 -10.83 6.22
N LEU A 182 -6.51 -10.82 7.37
CA LEU A 182 -7.10 -10.70 8.69
C LEU A 182 -6.67 -9.39 9.34
N HIS A 183 -7.62 -8.69 9.95
CA HIS A 183 -7.38 -7.46 10.70
C HIS A 183 -7.84 -7.69 12.13
N PHE A 184 -7.01 -7.35 13.12
CA PHE A 184 -7.32 -7.43 14.54
C PHE A 184 -7.24 -6.00 15.13
N PRO A 185 -8.33 -5.22 15.06
CA PRO A 185 -8.29 -3.79 15.35
C PRO A 185 -7.91 -3.43 16.80
N GLU A 186 -8.23 -4.29 17.76
CA GLU A 186 -7.90 -4.15 19.18
C GLU A 186 -6.42 -4.42 19.46
N GLU A 187 -5.77 -5.24 18.63
CA GLU A 187 -4.37 -5.64 18.76
C GLU A 187 -3.42 -4.83 17.87
N LYS A 188 -3.96 -3.90 17.05
CA LYS A 188 -3.19 -3.19 15.99
C LYS A 188 -2.42 -4.17 15.10
N LEU A 189 -3.04 -5.28 14.71
CA LEU A 189 -2.38 -6.38 14.01
C LEU A 189 -3.06 -6.68 12.66
N ILE A 190 -2.26 -6.93 11.64
CA ILE A 190 -2.70 -7.35 10.30
C ILE A 190 -1.96 -8.61 9.91
N TRP A 191 -2.66 -9.68 9.55
CA TRP A 191 -2.08 -10.92 9.04
C TRP A 191 -2.56 -11.15 7.61
N SER A 192 -1.64 -11.42 6.69
CA SER A 192 -1.95 -11.73 5.29
C SER A 192 -1.12 -12.91 4.79
N VAL A 193 -1.77 -13.92 4.24
CA VAL A 193 -1.09 -15.11 3.69
C VAL A 193 -1.72 -15.52 2.37
N GLY A 194 -0.91 -16.02 1.44
CA GLY A 194 -1.39 -16.63 0.19
C GLY A 194 -1.65 -15.64 -0.96
N SER A 195 -1.17 -14.40 -0.86
CA SER A 195 -1.30 -13.37 -1.91
C SER A 195 -0.14 -12.39 -1.85
N GLY A 196 0.49 -12.09 -2.99
CA GLY A 196 1.46 -11.00 -3.18
C GLY A 196 0.85 -9.76 -3.83
N TYR A 197 -0.45 -9.75 -4.11
CA TYR A 197 -1.07 -8.74 -4.96
C TYR A 197 -1.64 -7.53 -4.21
N GLY A 198 -1.15 -6.34 -4.57
CA GLY A 198 -1.75 -5.05 -4.23
C GLY A 198 -2.19 -4.93 -2.78
N GLY A 199 -3.46 -4.59 -2.54
CA GLY A 199 -4.01 -4.36 -1.20
C GLY A 199 -4.09 -5.59 -0.29
N ASN A 200 -3.80 -6.80 -0.78
CA ASN A 200 -3.68 -7.99 0.06
C ASN A 200 -2.28 -8.06 0.70
N ALA A 201 -1.24 -7.55 0.02
CA ALA A 201 0.16 -7.70 0.42
C ALA A 201 0.81 -6.39 0.89
N LEU A 202 0.44 -5.26 0.28
CA LEU A 202 0.88 -3.93 0.67
C LEU A 202 0.08 -3.47 1.89
N LEU A 203 0.43 -3.97 3.08
CA LEU A 203 -0.38 -3.81 4.29
C LEU A 203 -0.56 -2.33 4.70
N GLY A 204 0.40 -1.46 4.35
CA GLY A 204 0.29 -0.01 4.55
C GLY A 204 -0.87 0.62 3.77
N LYS A 205 -1.32 0.00 2.67
CA LYS A 205 -2.44 0.47 1.84
C LYS A 205 -3.78 0.28 2.56
N LYS A 206 -4.74 -0.44 1.98
CA LYS A 206 -6.12 -0.53 2.51
C LYS A 206 -6.20 -1.14 3.92
N CYS A 207 -5.30 -2.06 4.28
CA CYS A 207 -5.33 -2.75 5.56
C CYS A 207 -5.03 -1.80 6.73
N HIS A 208 -3.89 -1.11 6.69
CA HIS A 208 -3.55 -0.10 7.69
C HIS A 208 -4.34 1.18 7.45
N ALA A 209 -4.19 1.81 6.27
CA ALA A 209 -4.65 3.17 6.01
C ALA A 209 -6.17 3.40 6.09
N LEU A 210 -6.99 2.34 5.98
CA LEU A 210 -8.44 2.43 6.16
C LEU A 210 -8.98 1.53 7.27
N ARG A 211 -8.65 0.23 7.28
CA ARG A 211 -9.34 -0.71 8.19
C ARG A 211 -8.86 -0.59 9.63
N ILE A 212 -7.55 -0.67 9.87
CA ILE A 212 -7.00 -0.42 11.21
C ILE A 212 -7.13 1.06 11.57
N ALA A 213 -6.83 1.94 10.62
CA ALA A 213 -6.94 3.39 10.81
C ALA A 213 -8.33 3.84 11.21
N SER A 214 -9.42 3.35 10.60
CA SER A 214 -10.78 3.77 10.98
C SER A 214 -11.16 3.35 12.40
N SER A 215 -10.67 2.18 12.85
CA SER A 215 -10.82 1.76 14.25
C SER A 215 -10.04 2.66 15.21
N GLN A 216 -8.81 3.04 14.87
CA GLN A 216 -8.03 4.02 15.62
C GLN A 216 -8.72 5.39 15.64
N ALA A 217 -9.18 5.85 14.48
CA ALA A 217 -9.86 7.12 14.26
C ALA A 217 -11.10 7.25 15.14
N ARG A 218 -11.93 6.20 15.22
CA ARG A 218 -13.08 6.13 16.12
C ARG A 218 -12.70 6.29 17.60
N ARG A 219 -11.61 5.68 18.05
CA ARG A 219 -11.15 5.75 19.44
C ARG A 219 -10.49 7.09 19.79
N GLU A 220 -9.80 7.67 18.83
CA GLU A 220 -8.92 8.83 19.03
C GLU A 220 -9.55 10.16 18.58
N GLY A 221 -10.74 10.15 17.98
CA GLY A 221 -11.50 11.36 17.62
C GLY A 221 -11.08 12.00 16.30
N TRP A 222 -10.70 11.20 15.29
CA TRP A 222 -10.38 11.66 13.93
C TRP A 222 -11.07 10.78 12.88
N LEU A 223 -10.80 10.99 11.59
CA LEU A 223 -11.45 10.30 10.46
C LEU A 223 -10.43 9.67 9.52
N ALA A 224 -10.61 8.41 9.14
CA ALA A 224 -9.79 7.70 8.15
C ALA A 224 -10.64 7.33 6.94
N GLU A 225 -10.59 8.16 5.90
CA GLU A 225 -11.59 8.13 4.84
C GLU A 225 -11.02 7.75 3.47
N HIS A 226 -11.86 7.10 2.67
CA HIS A 226 -11.54 6.74 1.30
C HIS A 226 -11.81 7.92 0.35
N MET A 227 -10.99 8.97 0.47
CA MET A 227 -11.15 10.24 -0.23
C MET A 227 -9.88 10.66 -0.96
N LEU A 228 -10.05 11.25 -2.14
CA LEU A 228 -9.00 12.09 -2.74
C LEU A 228 -8.86 13.40 -1.95
N ILE A 229 -7.72 14.07 -2.09
CA ILE A 229 -7.48 15.44 -1.61
C ILE A 229 -6.93 16.26 -2.77
N ILE A 230 -7.63 17.35 -3.12
CA ILE A 230 -7.27 18.26 -4.20
C ILE A 230 -7.22 19.70 -3.69
N GLY A 231 -6.17 20.44 -4.07
CA GLY A 231 -6.10 21.89 -3.94
C GLY A 231 -6.57 22.56 -5.22
N VAL A 232 -7.45 23.55 -5.10
CA VAL A 232 -7.99 24.35 -6.20
C VAL A 232 -7.73 25.82 -5.92
N GLU A 233 -7.06 26.50 -6.82
CA GLU A 233 -6.78 27.94 -6.78
C GLU A 233 -7.71 28.65 -7.78
N ASP A 234 -8.45 29.65 -7.30
CA ASP A 234 -9.31 30.49 -8.13
C ASP A 234 -8.52 31.61 -8.84
N PRO A 235 -9.12 32.34 -9.80
CA PRO A 235 -8.44 33.43 -10.53
C PRO A 235 -7.97 34.59 -9.66
N GLU A 236 -8.49 34.72 -8.43
CA GLU A 236 -8.03 35.72 -7.45
C GLU A 236 -6.88 35.20 -6.56
N GLY A 237 -6.41 33.97 -6.78
CA GLY A 237 -5.31 33.35 -6.05
C GLY A 237 -5.72 32.72 -4.72
N ARG A 238 -7.02 32.55 -4.43
CA ARG A 238 -7.48 31.89 -3.20
C ARG A 238 -7.47 30.39 -3.39
N VAL A 239 -6.86 29.70 -2.44
CA VAL A 239 -6.74 28.23 -2.44
C VAL A 239 -7.78 27.59 -1.54
N THR A 240 -8.56 26.68 -2.10
CA THR A 240 -9.50 25.82 -1.37
C THR A 240 -9.07 24.36 -1.51
N TYR A 241 -9.07 23.63 -0.39
CA TYR A 241 -8.83 22.19 -0.39
C TYR A 241 -10.13 21.43 -0.26
N LEU A 242 -10.31 20.43 -1.11
CA LEU A 242 -11.50 19.59 -1.16
C LEU A 242 -11.11 18.12 -0.91
N ALA A 243 -11.89 17.44 -0.08
CA ALA A 243 -11.84 15.99 0.06
C ALA A 243 -13.06 15.37 -0.62
N GLY A 244 -12.85 14.33 -1.44
CA GLY A 244 -13.92 13.72 -2.25
C GLY A 244 -13.93 12.20 -2.16
N ALA A 245 -15.02 11.62 -1.64
CA ALA A 245 -15.22 10.17 -1.65
C ALA A 245 -15.94 9.75 -2.93
N MET A 246 -15.32 8.86 -3.70
CA MET A 246 -15.90 8.31 -4.92
C MET A 246 -15.69 6.79 -4.95
N PRO A 247 -16.70 5.99 -5.36
CA PRO A 247 -16.52 4.56 -5.58
C PRO A 247 -15.47 4.24 -6.65
N SER A 248 -15.08 2.97 -6.73
CA SER A 248 -14.19 2.51 -7.78
C SER A 248 -14.80 2.74 -9.17
N ALA A 249 -13.94 2.97 -10.16
CA ALA A 249 -14.34 3.26 -11.55
C ALA A 249 -15.23 4.51 -11.75
N SER A 250 -15.37 5.39 -10.75
CA SER A 250 -16.14 6.64 -10.87
C SER A 250 -15.31 7.87 -11.26
N GLY A 251 -14.07 7.70 -11.72
CA GLY A 251 -13.20 8.82 -12.13
C GLY A 251 -12.44 9.51 -10.99
N LYS A 252 -12.31 8.88 -9.81
CA LYS A 252 -11.63 9.45 -8.63
C LYS A 252 -10.23 10.00 -8.93
N THR A 253 -9.37 9.18 -9.55
CA THR A 253 -8.00 9.59 -9.91
C THR A 253 -7.99 10.68 -10.99
N ASN A 254 -8.96 10.68 -11.91
CA ASN A 254 -9.08 11.73 -12.93
C ASN A 254 -9.42 13.08 -12.28
N LEU A 255 -10.35 13.09 -11.32
CA LEU A 255 -10.67 14.30 -10.56
C LEU A 255 -9.48 14.75 -9.71
N ALA A 256 -8.82 13.83 -8.99
CA ALA A 256 -7.67 14.14 -8.15
C ALA A 256 -6.48 14.75 -8.91
N MET A 257 -6.34 14.42 -10.20
CA MET A 257 -5.26 14.86 -11.08
C MET A 257 -5.75 15.78 -12.21
N VAL A 258 -6.90 16.44 -12.03
CA VAL A 258 -7.52 17.25 -13.08
C VAL A 258 -6.61 18.38 -13.55
N VAL A 259 -6.61 18.61 -14.87
CA VAL A 259 -6.02 19.82 -15.47
C VAL A 259 -7.16 20.79 -15.74
N SER A 260 -7.07 22.00 -15.19
CA SER A 260 -8.09 23.02 -15.41
C SER A 260 -8.08 23.49 -16.87
N HIS A 261 -9.27 23.54 -17.47
CA HIS A 261 -9.51 24.21 -18.76
C HIS A 261 -10.12 25.61 -18.61
N LEU A 262 -10.39 26.03 -17.37
CA LEU A 262 -10.97 27.33 -17.08
C LEU A 262 -9.85 28.38 -16.90
N PRO A 263 -9.92 29.54 -17.57
CA PRO A 263 -8.90 30.59 -17.43
C PRO A 263 -8.72 31.02 -15.97
N GLY A 264 -7.46 31.10 -15.52
CA GLY A 264 -7.10 31.54 -14.17
C GLY A 264 -7.26 30.49 -13.06
N TRP A 265 -7.92 29.36 -13.32
CA TRP A 265 -8.07 28.28 -12.34
C TRP A 265 -6.90 27.30 -12.41
N ARG A 266 -6.35 26.92 -11.25
CA ARG A 266 -5.30 25.91 -11.13
C ARG A 266 -5.71 24.82 -10.14
N ALA A 267 -5.20 23.61 -10.34
CA ALA A 267 -5.46 22.48 -9.46
C ALA A 267 -4.19 21.65 -9.25
N TRP A 268 -4.05 21.06 -8.06
CA TRP A 268 -2.98 20.11 -7.75
C TRP A 268 -3.46 19.03 -6.77
N THR A 269 -2.84 17.86 -6.85
CA THR A 269 -3.18 16.71 -6.01
C THR A 269 -2.38 16.69 -4.71
N LEU A 270 -3.01 16.35 -3.61
CA LEU A 270 -2.35 15.91 -2.37
C LEU A 270 -2.44 14.38 -2.21
N GLY A 271 -3.44 13.75 -2.83
CA GLY A 271 -3.66 12.31 -2.86
C GLY A 271 -4.93 11.97 -3.64
N ASP A 272 -5.02 10.78 -4.19
CA ASP A 272 -6.18 10.33 -4.95
C ASP A 272 -6.98 9.21 -4.27
N ASP A 273 -6.49 8.67 -3.15
CA ASP A 273 -7.05 7.45 -2.58
C ASP A 273 -7.55 7.58 -1.13
N ILE A 274 -6.73 8.14 -0.22
CA ILE A 274 -6.98 8.12 1.21
C ILE A 274 -6.75 9.51 1.82
N ALA A 275 -7.65 9.91 2.74
CA ALA A 275 -7.52 11.11 3.55
C ALA A 275 -7.67 10.77 5.03
N TRP A 276 -6.69 11.17 5.85
CA TRP A 276 -6.85 11.19 7.30
C TRP A 276 -7.13 12.60 7.76
N MET A 277 -8.26 12.81 8.42
CA MET A 277 -8.78 14.13 8.75
C MET A 277 -9.03 14.29 10.24
N TRP A 278 -8.78 15.49 10.77
CA TRP A 278 -8.99 15.81 12.17
C TRP A 278 -9.34 17.29 12.33
N VAL A 279 -9.98 17.64 13.44
CA VAL A 279 -10.22 19.04 13.80
C VAL A 279 -9.00 19.56 14.55
N ASP A 280 -8.36 20.62 14.04
CA ASP A 280 -7.23 21.25 14.70
C ASP A 280 -7.64 22.09 15.92
N ALA A 281 -6.65 22.63 16.64
CA ALA A 281 -6.89 23.44 17.83
C ALA A 281 -7.66 24.75 17.55
N GLN A 282 -7.79 25.15 16.28
CA GLN A 282 -8.55 26.31 15.83
C GLN A 282 -9.95 25.94 15.32
N GLY A 283 -10.35 24.67 15.44
CA GLY A 283 -11.66 24.19 15.00
C GLY A 283 -11.76 23.94 13.49
N GLN A 284 -10.64 23.93 12.76
CA GLN A 284 -10.61 23.68 11.32
C GLN A 284 -10.41 22.20 11.02
N LEU A 285 -11.18 21.65 10.09
CA LEU A 285 -10.95 20.30 9.57
C LEU A 285 -9.70 20.31 8.69
N ARG A 286 -8.66 19.58 9.10
CA ARG A 286 -7.41 19.36 8.37
C ARG A 286 -7.38 17.97 7.79
N ALA A 287 -6.58 17.77 6.74
CA ALA A 287 -6.38 16.48 6.10
C ALA A 287 -4.91 16.24 5.78
N ILE A 288 -4.47 14.98 5.89
CA ILE A 288 -3.23 14.49 5.26
C ILE A 288 -3.54 13.32 4.32
N ASN A 289 -2.69 13.14 3.32
CA ASN A 289 -2.58 11.86 2.62
C ASN A 289 -1.61 10.96 3.43
N PRO A 290 -2.06 9.81 3.95
CA PRO A 290 -1.17 8.89 4.67
C PRO A 290 -0.22 8.14 3.73
N GLU A 291 -0.50 8.06 2.43
CA GLU A 291 0.34 7.40 1.44
C GLU A 291 1.47 8.34 0.95
N ARG A 292 2.47 7.77 0.28
CA ARG A 292 3.59 8.49 -0.35
C ARG A 292 3.55 8.39 -1.88
N GLY A 293 2.90 7.38 -2.42
CA GLY A 293 2.85 7.10 -3.85
C GLY A 293 1.44 6.79 -4.34
N PHE A 294 1.31 6.55 -5.65
CA PHE A 294 0.07 6.19 -6.30
C PHE A 294 0.05 4.70 -6.65
N PHE A 295 -1.05 4.02 -6.32
CA PHE A 295 -1.33 2.65 -6.77
C PHE A 295 -2.67 2.64 -7.50
N GLY A 296 -2.63 3.20 -8.71
CA GLY A 296 -3.78 3.38 -9.59
C GLY A 296 -4.07 2.18 -10.48
N VAL A 297 -5.27 2.15 -11.05
CA VAL A 297 -5.66 1.20 -12.09
C VAL A 297 -5.16 1.74 -13.43
N ALA A 298 -4.36 0.95 -14.16
CA ALA A 298 -3.81 1.39 -15.44
C ALA A 298 -4.86 1.51 -16.56
N PRO A 299 -5.69 0.49 -16.86
CA PRO A 299 -6.72 0.56 -17.90
C PRO A 299 -7.54 1.86 -17.87
N ASN A 300 -7.74 2.45 -19.04
CA ASN A 300 -8.42 3.73 -19.30
C ASN A 300 -7.68 5.01 -18.85
N THR A 301 -6.46 4.89 -18.32
CA THR A 301 -5.58 6.04 -18.11
C THR A 301 -4.87 6.39 -19.43
N SER A 302 -5.06 7.59 -19.94
CA SER A 302 -4.50 8.04 -21.22
C SER A 302 -4.12 9.52 -21.19
N PRO A 303 -3.32 10.01 -22.15
CA PRO A 303 -3.07 11.45 -22.30
C PRO A 303 -4.33 12.29 -22.46
N THR A 304 -5.43 11.71 -22.96
CA THR A 304 -6.71 12.40 -23.14
C THR A 304 -7.56 12.41 -21.87
N THR A 305 -7.61 11.30 -21.14
CA THR A 305 -8.47 11.14 -19.96
C THR A 305 -7.82 11.62 -18.67
N ASN A 306 -6.51 11.45 -18.55
CA ASN A 306 -5.72 11.85 -17.39
C ASN A 306 -4.26 12.13 -17.81
N PRO A 307 -3.97 13.30 -18.41
CA PRO A 307 -2.63 13.64 -18.89
C PRO A 307 -1.57 13.65 -17.79
N ASN A 308 -1.94 14.08 -16.58
CA ASN A 308 -1.05 14.06 -15.42
C ASN A 308 -0.68 12.63 -15.04
N GLY A 309 -1.67 11.72 -14.93
CA GLY A 309 -1.43 10.30 -14.65
C GLY A 309 -0.59 9.62 -15.73
N ALA A 310 -0.91 9.86 -17.02
CA ALA A 310 -0.16 9.30 -18.14
C ALA A 310 1.30 9.80 -18.22
N THR A 311 1.57 11.01 -17.73
CA THR A 311 2.93 11.55 -17.65
C THR A 311 3.67 11.01 -16.43
N MET A 312 3.00 10.97 -15.27
CA MET A 312 3.56 10.53 -13.99
C MET A 312 4.16 9.13 -14.05
N VAL A 313 3.49 8.19 -14.71
CA VAL A 313 3.92 6.78 -14.77
C VAL A 313 5.13 6.51 -15.68
N ARG A 314 5.65 7.53 -16.38
CA ARG A 314 6.76 7.37 -17.34
C ARG A 314 8.13 7.17 -16.70
N ALA A 315 8.28 7.35 -15.39
CA ALA A 315 9.55 7.11 -14.71
C ALA A 315 9.31 6.53 -13.31
N ASN A 316 10.30 5.80 -12.79
CA ASN A 316 10.31 5.30 -11.40
C ASN A 316 9.03 4.51 -11.02
N THR A 317 8.48 3.75 -11.96
CA THR A 317 7.16 3.10 -11.82
C THR A 317 7.28 1.58 -11.94
N ILE A 318 6.65 0.86 -11.01
CA ILE A 318 6.44 -0.58 -11.15
C ILE A 318 5.05 -0.80 -11.72
N PHE A 319 4.98 -1.28 -12.96
CA PHE A 319 3.74 -1.71 -13.59
C PHE A 319 3.45 -3.15 -13.21
N THR A 320 2.17 -3.48 -12.99
CA THR A 320 1.76 -4.86 -12.68
C THR A 320 0.67 -5.31 -13.66
N ASN A 321 0.91 -6.44 -14.32
CA ASN A 321 -0.04 -7.11 -15.22
C ASN A 321 -0.54 -6.29 -16.42
N VAL A 322 0.20 -5.25 -16.82
CA VAL A 322 -0.03 -4.58 -18.11
C VAL A 322 0.62 -5.38 -19.25
N ALA A 323 0.18 -5.12 -20.47
CA ALA A 323 0.80 -5.70 -21.65
C ALA A 323 2.16 -5.05 -21.95
N LEU A 324 2.99 -5.71 -22.75
CA LEU A 324 4.32 -5.25 -23.12
C LEU A 324 4.46 -5.25 -24.63
N THR A 325 4.73 -4.09 -25.22
CA THR A 325 4.94 -3.96 -26.66
C THR A 325 6.28 -4.57 -27.11
N PRO A 326 6.47 -4.85 -28.41
CA PRO A 326 7.78 -5.29 -28.93
C PRO A 326 8.92 -4.31 -28.66
N ALA A 327 8.62 -3.02 -28.44
CA ALA A 327 9.59 -1.99 -28.09
C ALA A 327 9.95 -1.97 -26.59
N GLY A 328 9.40 -2.89 -25.78
CA GLY A 328 9.62 -2.95 -24.34
C GLY A 328 8.88 -1.86 -23.57
N GLU A 329 7.75 -1.38 -24.08
CA GLU A 329 6.93 -0.34 -23.45
C GLU A 329 5.64 -0.94 -22.86
N PRO A 330 5.21 -0.49 -21.67
CA PRO A 330 3.96 -0.94 -21.08
C PRO A 330 2.77 -0.41 -21.91
N TRP A 331 1.75 -1.25 -22.05
CA TRP A 331 0.49 -0.88 -22.70
C TRP A 331 -0.71 -1.48 -21.97
N TRP A 332 -1.84 -0.81 -22.00
CA TRP A 332 -3.11 -1.25 -21.43
C TRP A 332 -4.27 -0.71 -22.25
N GLU A 333 -5.44 -1.33 -22.10
CA GLU A 333 -6.67 -0.92 -22.78
C GLU A 333 -6.99 0.54 -22.48
N GLY A 334 -7.21 1.31 -23.56
CA GLY A 334 -7.53 2.74 -23.48
C GLY A 334 -6.33 3.68 -23.38
N LEU A 335 -5.08 3.19 -23.36
CA LEU A 335 -3.90 4.05 -23.42
C LEU A 335 -3.80 4.80 -24.76
N THR A 336 -4.08 4.08 -25.85
CA THR A 336 -4.16 4.56 -27.23
C THR A 336 -5.51 4.16 -27.83
N GLY A 337 -5.91 4.79 -28.95
CA GLY A 337 -7.19 4.49 -29.61
C GLY A 337 -7.28 3.05 -30.14
N GLU A 338 -6.15 2.49 -30.58
CA GLU A 338 -6.02 1.09 -31.01
C GLU A 338 -4.82 0.44 -30.32
N ALA A 339 -4.83 -0.88 -30.19
CA ALA A 339 -3.72 -1.65 -29.66
C ALA A 339 -2.52 -1.61 -30.65
N PRO A 340 -1.28 -1.35 -30.18
CA PRO A 340 -0.08 -1.50 -30.98
C PRO A 340 0.03 -2.85 -31.68
N ALA A 341 0.53 -2.85 -32.91
CA ALA A 341 0.80 -4.08 -33.64
C ALA A 341 1.83 -4.95 -32.87
N GLY A 342 1.56 -6.25 -32.77
CA GLY A 342 2.46 -7.23 -32.14
C GLY A 342 2.35 -7.35 -30.61
N LEU A 343 1.24 -6.88 -30.03
CA LEU A 343 0.84 -7.17 -28.64
C LEU A 343 0.27 -8.58 -28.45
#